data_AF-U7G4F1-F1
#
_entry.id   AF-U7G4F1-F1
#
_cell.length_a   1.000
_cell.length_b   1.000
_cell.length_c   1.000
_cell.angle_alpha   90.00
_cell.angle_beta   90.00
_cell.angle_gamma   90.00
#
_symmetry.space_group_name_H-M   'P 1'
#
loop_
_entity.id
_entity.type
_entity.pdbx_description
1 polymer ?
#
loop_
_entity_poly.entity_id
_entity_poly.type
_entity_poly.pdbx_seq_one_letter_code
_entity_poly.pdbx_strand_id
1 'polypeptide(L)'
;MTDDTAYVPDEDPRQEKFVVDADLLTQDQLEGLAEEYCTRYHGLNDTENPLAERSRVLAAVKRGELVVWFDPVENTAGLGAPA
;
A
#
# COMPACT_ATOMS: atom_id res chain seq x y z
N MET A 1 -10.27 27.61 -38.15
CA MET A 1 -11.08 26.84 -37.19
C MET A 1 -10.64 25.41 -37.32
N THR A 2 -9.77 24.96 -36.41
CA THR A 2 -9.36 23.56 -36.32
C THR A 2 -9.68 23.18 -34.89
N ASP A 3 -10.74 22.39 -34.74
CA ASP A 3 -11.29 21.97 -33.47
C ASP A 3 -10.40 20.84 -32.94
N ASP A 4 -9.33 21.20 -32.23
CA ASP A 4 -8.48 20.27 -31.47
C ASP A 4 -9.18 19.95 -30.14
N THR A 5 -10.35 19.30 -30.23
CA THR A 5 -10.95 18.67 -29.05
C THR A 5 -10.26 17.33 -28.88
N ALA A 6 -9.09 17.36 -28.24
CA ALA A 6 -8.37 16.15 -27.83
C ALA A 6 -9.30 15.31 -26.94
N TYR A 7 -9.70 14.14 -27.45
CA TYR A 7 -10.35 13.11 -26.64
C TYR A 7 -9.34 12.66 -25.59
N VAL A 8 -9.47 13.17 -24.36
CA VAL A 8 -8.83 12.57 -23.19
C VAL A 8 -9.73 11.39 -22.80
N PRO A 9 -9.30 10.13 -22.99
CA PRO A 9 -10.04 9.02 -22.42
C PRO A 9 -10.14 9.24 -20.91
N ASP A 10 -11.36 9.12 -20.35
CA ASP A 10 -11.54 9.06 -18.91
C ASP A 10 -10.59 7.98 -18.36
N GLU A 11 -9.75 8.35 -17.38
CA GLU A 11 -8.90 7.41 -16.68
C GLU A 11 -9.80 6.31 -16.10
N ASP A 12 -9.55 5.07 -16.51
CA ASP A 12 -10.33 3.95 -16.01
C ASP A 12 -10.04 3.82 -14.51
N PRO A 13 -11.04 3.97 -13.61
CA PRO A 13 -10.81 3.89 -12.17
C PRO A 13 -10.25 2.54 -11.72
N ARG A 14 -10.26 1.53 -12.61
CA ARG A 14 -9.59 0.23 -12.42
C ARG A 14 -8.08 0.28 -12.67
N GLN A 15 -7.51 1.45 -12.96
CA GLN A 15 -6.07 1.63 -13.18
C GLN A 15 -5.37 2.35 -12.02
N GLU A 16 -6.12 3.02 -11.15
CA GLU A 16 -5.54 3.73 -10.02
C GLU A 16 -5.41 2.85 -8.77
N LYS A 17 -4.36 3.10 -8.00
CA LYS A 17 -4.21 2.52 -6.66
C LYS A 17 -5.27 3.10 -5.73
N PHE A 18 -5.92 2.26 -4.94
CA PHE A 18 -6.87 2.71 -3.93
C PHE A 18 -6.56 2.13 -2.55
N VAL A 19 -7.01 2.84 -1.52
CA VAL A 19 -6.86 2.42 -0.13
C VAL A 19 -7.91 1.35 0.18
N VAL A 20 -7.45 0.24 0.75
CA VAL A 20 -8.29 -0.84 1.28
C VAL A 20 -8.40 -0.68 2.78
N ASP A 21 -9.61 -0.80 3.30
CA ASP A 21 -9.84 -0.84 4.74
C ASP A 21 -9.17 -2.09 5.34
N ALA A 22 -8.29 -1.88 6.31
CA ALA A 22 -7.53 -2.94 6.95
C ALA A 22 -8.43 -3.92 7.71
N ASP A 23 -9.62 -3.48 8.16
CA ASP A 23 -10.58 -4.35 8.86
C ASP A 23 -11.25 -5.38 7.92
N LEU A 24 -11.11 -5.21 6.59
CA LEU A 24 -11.57 -6.19 5.60
C LEU A 24 -10.58 -7.34 5.37
N LEU A 25 -9.36 -7.22 5.89
CA LEU A 25 -8.31 -8.23 5.72
C LEU A 25 -8.23 -9.15 6.93
N THR A 26 -7.83 -10.39 6.68
CA THR A 26 -7.52 -11.30 7.79
C THR A 26 -6.24 -10.87 8.49
N GLN A 27 -6.09 -11.29 9.75
CA GLN A 27 -4.86 -11.03 10.50
C GLN A 27 -3.63 -11.57 9.76
N ASP A 28 -3.71 -12.77 9.18
CA ASP A 28 -2.62 -13.38 8.43
C ASP A 28 -2.22 -12.55 7.19
N GLN A 29 -3.20 -11.97 6.49
CA GLN A 29 -2.94 -11.08 5.35
C GLN A 29 -2.23 -9.80 5.78
N LEU A 30 -2.68 -9.18 6.88
CA LEU A 30 -2.04 -7.99 7.44
C LEU A 30 -0.63 -8.28 7.94
N GLU A 31 -0.41 -9.44 8.55
CA GLU A 31 0.92 -9.88 9.00
C GLU A 31 1.86 -10.07 7.82
N GLY A 32 1.43 -10.72 6.73
CA GLY A 32 2.23 -10.85 5.51
C GLY A 32 2.61 -9.50 4.90
N LEU A 33 1.66 -8.56 4.80
CA LEU A 33 1.92 -7.20 4.31
C LEU A 33 2.91 -6.44 5.22
N ALA A 34 2.83 -6.64 6.54
CA ALA A 34 3.77 -6.03 7.48
C ALA A 34 5.18 -6.62 7.37
N GLU A 35 5.32 -7.92 7.13
CA GLU A 35 6.60 -8.58 6.90
C GLU A 35 7.26 -8.10 5.60
N GLU A 36 6.50 -8.02 4.52
CA GLU A 36 6.97 -7.46 3.25
C GLU A 36 7.41 -6.00 3.40
N TYR A 37 6.63 -5.19 4.13
CA TYR A 37 7.01 -3.81 4.42
C TYR A 37 8.33 -3.74 5.20
N CYS A 38 8.47 -4.51 6.28
CA CYS A 38 9.70 -4.54 7.08
C CYS A 38 10.93 -4.98 6.29
N THR A 39 10.78 -5.98 5.43
CA THR A 39 11.90 -6.53 4.64
C THR A 39 12.28 -5.63 3.46
N ARG A 40 11.33 -4.90 2.88
CA ARG A 40 11.58 -3.92 1.81
C ARG A 40 12.48 -2.76 2.26
N TYR A 41 12.35 -2.33 3.51
CA TYR A 41 13.19 -1.27 4.10
C TYR A 41 14.33 -1.82 4.97
N HIS A 42 14.58 -3.13 4.93
CA HIS A 42 15.67 -3.73 5.67
C HIS A 42 17.02 -3.19 5.16
N GLY A 43 17.88 -2.76 6.10
CA GLY A 43 19.16 -2.11 5.78
C GLY A 43 19.08 -0.60 5.57
N LEU A 44 17.89 0.01 5.56
CA LEU A 44 17.70 1.46 5.60
C LEU A 44 17.56 2.02 7.02
N ASN A 45 17.21 1.15 7.97
CA ASN A 45 17.17 1.42 9.39
C ASN A 45 18.28 0.59 10.06
N ASP A 46 18.95 1.10 11.09
CA ASP A 46 20.01 0.43 11.87
C ASP A 46 19.50 -0.77 12.70
N THR A 47 18.57 -1.56 12.15
CA THR A 47 17.89 -2.68 12.81
C THR A 47 18.45 -4.00 12.27
N GLU A 48 19.11 -4.77 13.14
CA GLU A 48 19.67 -6.08 12.80
C GLU A 48 18.59 -7.11 12.41
N ASN A 49 17.40 -7.04 13.01
CA ASN A 49 16.27 -7.91 12.68
C ASN A 49 15.09 -7.08 12.15
N PRO A 50 14.83 -7.07 10.83
CA PRO A 50 13.76 -6.25 10.24
C PRO A 50 12.37 -6.66 10.75
N LEU A 51 12.18 -7.94 11.10
CA LEU A 51 10.89 -8.44 11.57
C LEU A 51 10.61 -8.03 13.03
N ALA A 52 11.59 -7.50 13.76
CA ALA A 52 11.36 -6.96 15.10
C ALA A 52 10.38 -5.77 15.07
N GLU A 53 10.34 -5.02 13.96
CA GLU A 53 9.43 -3.88 13.79
C GLU A 53 8.03 -4.30 13.32
N ARG A 54 7.76 -5.58 13.04
CA ARG A 54 6.47 -6.06 12.50
C ARG A 54 5.29 -5.62 13.37
N SER A 55 5.40 -5.80 14.69
CA SER A 55 4.35 -5.38 15.64
C SER A 55 4.12 -3.87 15.63
N ARG A 56 5.17 -3.07 15.38
CA ARG A 56 5.07 -1.61 15.27
C ARG A 56 4.38 -1.20 13.98
N VAL A 57 4.69 -1.87 12.87
CA VAL A 57 4.03 -1.67 11.57
C VAL A 57 2.54 -1.99 11.67
N LEU A 58 2.17 -3.13 12.27
CA LEU A 58 0.75 -3.47 12.50
C LEU A 58 0.05 -2.44 13.39
N ALA A 59 0.74 -1.91 14.41
CA ALA A 59 0.19 -0.86 15.25
C ALA A 59 0.01 0.47 14.48
N ALA A 60 0.90 0.80 13.54
CA ALA A 60 0.76 1.97 12.67
C ALA A 60 -0.43 1.82 11.71
N VAL A 61 -0.68 0.62 11.19
CA VAL A 61 -1.89 0.32 10.40
C VAL A 61 -3.15 0.56 11.22
N LYS A 62 -3.21 0.04 12.45
CA LYS A 62 -4.34 0.26 13.37
C LYS A 62 -4.57 1.73 13.73
N ARG A 63 -3.53 2.56 13.71
CA ARG A 63 -3.63 4.01 13.97
C ARG A 63 -3.93 4.82 12.71
N GLY A 64 -3.96 4.20 11.52
CA GLY A 64 -4.12 4.89 10.25
C GLY A 64 -2.88 5.65 9.79
N GLU A 65 -1.73 5.43 10.43
CA GLU A 65 -0.44 6.01 10.02
C GLU A 65 0.16 5.29 8.81
N LEU A 66 -0.21 4.03 8.63
CA LEU A 66 0.02 3.24 7.41
C LEU A 66 -1.32 2.75 6.90
N VAL A 67 -1.49 2.77 5.58
CA VAL A 67 -2.68 2.27 4.91
C VAL A 67 -2.33 1.12 3.99
N VAL A 68 -3.29 0.20 3.79
CA VAL A 68 -3.18 -0.80 2.74
C VAL A 68 -3.59 -0.15 1.44
N TRP A 69 -2.72 -0.19 0.44
CA TRP A 69 -3.09 0.17 -0.93
C TRP A 69 -3.21 -1.11 -1.76
N PHE A 70 -4.11 -1.10 -2.73
CA PHE A 70 -4.23 -2.12 -3.75
C PHE A 70 -4.03 -1.48 -5.13
N ASP A 71 -3.14 -2.07 -5.92
CA ASP A 71 -2.89 -1.74 -7.31
C ASP A 71 -3.63 -2.75 -8.20
N PRO A 72 -4.73 -2.35 -8.85
CA PRO A 72 -5.48 -3.24 -9.74
C PRO A 72 -4.77 -3.57 -11.05
N VAL A 73 -3.77 -2.77 -11.47
CA VAL A 73 -3.00 -3.01 -12.71
C VAL A 73 -2.00 -4.14 -12.48
N GLU A 74 -1.24 -4.02 -11.39
CA GLU A 74 -0.24 -5.04 -11.02
C GLU A 74 -0.85 -6.21 -10.25
N ASN A 75 -2.11 -6.09 -9.81
CA ASN A 75 -2.79 -7.01 -8.91
C ASN A 75 -1.96 -7.26 -7.63
N THR A 76 -1.45 -6.18 -7.05
CA THR A 76 -0.60 -6.21 -5.84
C THR A 76 -1.18 -5.36 -4.72
N ALA A 77 -0.92 -5.76 -3.49
CA ALA A 77 -1.22 -4.97 -2.30
C ALA A 77 0.08 -4.63 -1.56
N GLY A 78 0.06 -3.55 -0.80
CA GLY A 78 1.19 -3.17 0.04
C GLY A 78 0.80 -2.18 1.12
N LEU A 79 1.75 -1.89 2.01
CA LEU A 79 1.62 -0.82 3.00
C LEU A 79 2.31 0.45 2.52
N GLY A 80 1.70 1.59 2.79
CA GLY A 80 2.23 2.91 2.42
C GLY A 80 1.71 4.01 3.34
N ALA A 81 2.30 5.19 3.23
CA ALA A 81 1.77 6.38 3.87
C ALA A 81 0.40 6.74 3.26
N PRO A 82 -0.55 7.27 4.05
CA PRO A 82 -1.77 7.85 3.50
C PRO A 82 -1.44 9.02 2.55
N ALA A 83 -2.19 9.13 1.46
CA ALA A 83 -2.04 10.17 0.44
C ALA A 83 -2.46 11.56 0.94
#